data_AF-A0A6A5QTA4-F1
#
_entry.id   AF-A0A6A5QTA4-F1
#
_cell.length_a   1.000
_cell.length_b   1.000
_cell.length_c   1.000
_cell.angle_alpha   90.00
_cell.angle_beta   90.00
_cell.angle_gamma   90.00
#
_symmetry.space_group_name_H-M   'P 1'
#
loop_
_entity.id
_entity.type
_entity.pdbx_description
1 polymer ?
#
loop_
_entity_poly.entity_id
_entity_poly.type
_entity_poly.pdbx_seq_one_letter_code
_entity_poly.pdbx_strand_id
1 'polypeptide(L)'
;MSPRHHYSTEIPQEIFDEDLYDDGHDGIPMRTLTTRPDLRTRFLCRLAKITETRLTMEEVGETSTIYMSRSSRSPQAKIEEDVELQLFLQDMKGLLEIIAQHRTESVPEQAKYRLKDLILRFAYSNIDHIIQGIKRTFAKNQNTYDDFVTRMFGIEEGPGSKLDRELGALVIQLHQTVSHYDASMKQLNGLIDLSWSIPNKIDHLNDRLKYLLQTGKFGTKLYHLISTLGSPRRAYNTFVRTAQTSESFQKVIINAAPKVNFAPKASLIAAAPLQTAPKQTSRERQTTTKPSTPPPPPQKPMKASHPTSPSPQPQPDQEKLVKNPLPTAPSLGPQNNLIETILPYLCPDDRKIGLIRLQPASKQDTARLLAAVLHGNLLPSQTNAWYEFGFVAMRTEEEERYLAGLYASILKEASDKQSIFRELTHAMETNTLTKLFDNKSYPNFRNLSPRIESFLNTPPKQRSTVWRLKHFVHDADNTEPPAVLQRDYGFKYCRQRDEVTRIKLIYANMLASIDAKHIHHACQHGRLAELAAQRGIHVDAKDRRLLQNDYPAPYIALDNGVGLQMYARPFYRRRL
;
A
#
# COMPACT_ATOMS: atom_id res chain seq x y z
N MET A 1 33.16 10.42 -8.18
CA MET A 1 31.88 10.93 -7.66
C MET A 1 30.92 10.99 -8.84
N SER A 2 29.88 10.16 -8.89
CA SER A 2 28.90 10.24 -9.98
C SER A 2 28.20 11.60 -9.92
N PRO A 3 28.00 12.29 -11.06
CA PRO A 3 27.34 13.59 -11.08
C PRO A 3 25.93 13.41 -10.52
N ARG A 4 25.71 13.88 -9.29
CA ARG A 4 24.36 13.98 -8.73
C ARG A 4 23.70 15.10 -9.49
N HIS A 5 22.70 14.79 -10.30
CA HIS A 5 21.84 15.79 -10.92
C HIS A 5 21.39 16.80 -9.86
N HIS A 6 21.79 18.07 -10.05
CA HIS A 6 21.51 19.17 -9.14
C HIS A 6 20.04 19.59 -9.21
N TYR A 7 19.11 18.75 -8.74
CA TYR A 7 17.68 19.07 -8.63
C TYR A 7 17.36 19.98 -7.41
N SER A 8 18.31 20.81 -6.96
CA SER A 8 18.23 21.52 -5.67
C SER A 8 17.83 23.00 -5.79
N THR A 9 17.46 23.51 -6.96
CA THR A 9 16.95 24.87 -7.06
C THR A 9 15.49 24.92 -6.58
N GLU A 10 15.19 25.90 -5.73
CA GLU A 10 13.83 26.18 -5.26
C GLU A 10 12.86 26.14 -6.45
N ILE A 11 11.85 25.26 -6.37
CA ILE A 11 10.89 25.09 -7.46
C ILE A 11 10.18 26.44 -7.67
N PRO A 12 10.34 27.11 -8.83
CA PRO A 12 9.76 28.43 -9.06
C PRO A 12 8.24 28.41 -8.86
N GLN A 13 7.71 29.35 -8.07
CA GLN A 13 6.28 29.44 -7.77
C GLN A 13 5.40 29.72 -9.00
N GLU A 14 5.98 30.18 -10.10
CA GLU A 14 5.26 30.54 -11.33
C GLU A 14 4.86 29.34 -12.22
N ILE A 15 5.23 28.10 -11.84
CA ILE A 15 5.01 26.90 -12.68
C ILE A 15 3.66 26.19 -12.38
N PHE A 16 2.84 26.71 -11.48
CA PHE A 16 1.79 25.90 -10.83
C PHE A 16 0.33 26.18 -11.22
N ASP A 17 0.05 26.56 -12.47
CA ASP A 17 -1.24 26.19 -13.08
C ASP A 17 -1.17 24.73 -13.52
N GLU A 18 -1.08 23.85 -12.55
CA GLU A 18 -0.90 22.43 -12.77
C GLU A 18 -2.24 21.80 -13.18
N ASP A 19 -2.30 21.31 -14.42
CA ASP A 19 -3.39 20.48 -14.91
C ASP A 19 -3.50 19.22 -14.02
N LEU A 20 -4.54 19.21 -13.17
CA LEU A 20 -4.89 18.11 -12.27
C LEU A 20 -5.76 17.03 -12.95
N TYR A 21 -5.92 17.04 -14.27
CA TYR A 21 -6.78 16.08 -14.95
C TYR A 21 -6.23 14.66 -14.77
N ASP A 22 -7.04 13.74 -14.28
CA ASP A 22 -6.66 12.33 -14.27
C ASP A 22 -7.04 11.68 -15.60
N ASP A 23 -6.04 11.18 -16.32
CA ASP A 23 -6.24 10.44 -17.56
C ASP A 23 -6.45 8.93 -17.31
N GLY A 24 -6.35 8.46 -16.06
CA GLY A 24 -6.43 7.03 -15.70
C GLY A 24 -7.84 6.43 -15.67
N HIS A 25 -8.87 7.27 -15.67
CA HIS A 25 -10.27 6.85 -15.67
C HIS A 25 -10.99 7.46 -16.88
N ASP A 26 -11.98 6.76 -17.43
CA ASP A 26 -12.90 7.31 -18.43
C ASP A 26 -13.94 8.28 -17.83
N GLY A 27 -13.80 8.58 -16.53
CA GLY A 27 -14.63 9.54 -15.81
C GLY A 27 -14.39 10.99 -16.24
N ILE A 28 -15.47 11.77 -16.18
CA ILE A 28 -15.53 13.20 -16.49
C ILE A 28 -14.54 13.97 -15.58
N PRO A 29 -13.74 14.93 -16.09
CA PRO A 29 -12.69 15.57 -15.30
C PRO A 29 -13.21 16.57 -14.26
N MET A 30 -12.40 16.74 -13.20
CA MET A 30 -12.55 17.78 -12.17
C MET A 30 -12.50 19.19 -12.79
N ARG A 31 -13.57 19.97 -12.56
CA ARG A 31 -13.82 21.30 -13.17
C ARG A 31 -13.00 22.41 -12.51
N THR A 32 -12.21 23.13 -13.32
CA THR A 32 -11.92 24.58 -13.16
C THR A 32 -11.42 25.24 -14.45
N LEU A 33 -10.87 24.49 -15.42
CA LEU A 33 -10.46 25.07 -16.70
C LEU A 33 -11.65 25.21 -17.66
N THR A 34 -11.85 26.41 -18.21
CA THR A 34 -12.89 26.75 -19.20
C THR A 34 -12.73 26.02 -20.52
N THR A 35 -11.51 25.54 -20.82
CA THR A 35 -11.23 24.68 -21.97
C THR A 35 -10.33 23.52 -21.53
N ARG A 36 -10.76 22.29 -21.85
CA ARG A 36 -9.97 21.08 -21.59
C ARG A 36 -8.82 21.05 -22.62
N PRO A 37 -7.54 21.12 -22.21
CA PRO A 37 -6.44 20.90 -23.15
C PRO A 37 -6.60 19.50 -23.77
N ASP A 38 -6.24 19.34 -25.04
CA ASP A 38 -6.27 18.01 -25.64
C ASP A 38 -5.25 17.07 -24.95
N LEU A 39 -5.43 15.76 -25.14
CA LEU A 39 -4.60 14.75 -24.51
C LEU A 39 -3.11 14.88 -24.92
N ARG A 40 -2.84 15.33 -26.13
CA ARG A 40 -1.49 15.57 -26.65
C ARG A 40 -0.82 16.75 -25.93
N THR A 41 -1.54 17.84 -25.73
CA THR A 41 -1.06 18.99 -24.94
C THR A 41 -0.74 18.57 -23.52
N ARG A 42 -1.60 17.78 -22.87
CA ARG A 42 -1.31 17.22 -21.53
C ARG A 42 -0.08 16.32 -21.51
N PHE A 43 0.07 15.46 -22.50
CA PHE A 43 1.25 14.59 -22.66
C PHE A 43 2.53 15.43 -22.70
N LEU A 44 2.57 16.46 -23.56
CA LEU A 44 3.73 17.33 -23.70
C LEU A 44 4.01 18.13 -22.43
N CYS A 45 2.99 18.70 -21.78
CA CYS A 45 3.17 19.45 -20.53
C CYS A 45 3.73 18.56 -19.41
N ARG A 46 3.26 17.32 -19.28
CA ARG A 46 3.71 16.38 -18.24
C ARG A 46 5.12 15.87 -18.51
N LEU A 47 5.44 15.54 -19.76
CA LEU A 47 6.80 15.14 -20.13
C LEU A 47 7.76 16.31 -19.94
N ALA A 48 7.41 17.50 -20.41
CA ALA A 48 8.19 18.73 -20.24
C ALA A 48 8.50 19.03 -18.77
N LYS A 49 7.53 18.82 -17.88
CA LYS A 49 7.70 19.01 -16.44
C LYS A 49 8.63 17.97 -15.82
N ILE A 50 8.51 16.70 -16.21
CA ILE A 50 9.39 15.63 -15.70
C ILE A 50 10.83 15.84 -16.15
N THR A 51 11.04 16.24 -17.41
CA THR A 51 12.38 16.38 -18.01
C THR A 51 12.97 17.79 -17.89
N GLU A 52 12.20 18.75 -17.38
CA GLU A 52 12.53 20.18 -17.30
C GLU A 52 12.94 20.77 -18.66
N THR A 53 12.23 20.40 -19.72
CA THR A 53 12.51 20.78 -21.10
C THR A 53 11.29 21.41 -21.77
N ARG A 54 11.50 22.23 -22.79
CA ARG A 54 10.43 22.67 -23.70
C ARG A 54 10.23 21.62 -24.78
N LEU A 55 8.98 21.25 -25.01
CA LEU A 55 8.61 20.21 -25.95
C LEU A 55 7.68 20.75 -27.03
N THR A 56 7.91 20.32 -28.27
CA THR A 56 6.93 20.39 -29.35
C THR A 56 6.76 19.00 -29.95
N MET A 57 5.63 18.75 -30.58
CA MET A 57 5.36 17.47 -31.24
C MET A 57 4.80 17.71 -32.63
N GLU A 58 5.19 16.87 -33.58
CA GLU A 58 4.66 16.81 -34.93
C GLU A 58 4.18 15.38 -35.18
N GLU A 59 2.98 15.24 -35.74
CA GLU A 59 2.37 13.94 -36.01
C GLU A 59 2.16 13.82 -37.52
N VAL A 60 2.75 12.79 -38.12
CA VAL A 60 2.63 12.50 -39.55
C VAL A 60 2.30 11.01 -39.70
N GLY A 61 1.03 10.72 -39.99
CA GLY A 61 0.52 9.34 -40.03
C GLY A 61 0.70 8.63 -38.69
N GLU A 62 1.35 7.47 -38.71
CA GLU A 62 1.62 6.62 -37.53
C GLU A 62 2.90 7.03 -36.76
N THR A 63 3.48 8.19 -37.11
CA THR A 63 4.72 8.67 -36.50
C THR A 63 4.52 9.97 -35.72
N SER A 64 4.87 9.94 -34.44
CA SER A 64 4.99 11.10 -33.56
C SER A 64 6.45 11.49 -33.41
N THR A 65 6.80 12.70 -33.82
CA THR A 65 8.13 13.28 -33.62
C THR A 65 8.08 14.34 -32.53
N ILE A 66 8.74 14.09 -31.41
CA ILE A 66 8.85 14.98 -30.25
C ILE A 66 10.19 15.68 -30.33
N TYR A 67 10.18 17.01 -30.36
CA TYR A 67 11.38 17.84 -30.31
C TYR A 67 11.54 18.40 -28.91
N MET A 68 12.72 18.20 -28.34
CA MET A 68 13.07 18.65 -27.01
C MET A 68 14.08 19.79 -27.10
N SER A 69 13.94 20.79 -26.23
CA SER A 69 14.93 21.85 -26.09
C SER A 69 15.02 22.31 -24.64
N ARG A 70 16.22 22.66 -24.17
CA ARG A 70 16.40 23.37 -22.89
C ARG A 70 16.54 24.86 -23.17
N SER A 71 16.11 25.68 -22.20
CA SER A 71 16.39 27.12 -22.25
C SER A 71 17.91 27.31 -22.26
N SER A 72 18.42 28.24 -23.07
CA SER A 72 19.85 28.61 -23.07
C SER A 72 20.33 29.16 -21.71
N ARG A 73 19.39 29.52 -20.83
CA ARG A 73 19.64 29.97 -19.45
C ARG A 73 19.47 28.87 -18.40
N SER A 74 19.14 27.64 -18.80
CA SER A 74 19.02 26.53 -17.85
C SER A 74 20.40 26.18 -17.30
N PRO A 75 20.54 25.96 -15.99
CA PRO A 75 21.80 25.48 -15.39
C PRO A 75 22.09 24.01 -15.71
N GLN A 76 21.17 23.31 -16.38
CA GLN A 76 21.34 21.90 -16.74
C GLN A 76 22.22 21.72 -17.98
N ALA A 77 22.87 20.56 -18.08
CA ALA A 77 23.64 20.17 -19.25
C ALA A 77 22.80 20.22 -20.53
N LYS A 78 23.44 20.29 -21.70
CA LYS A 78 22.72 20.13 -22.97
C LYS A 78 22.06 18.75 -22.99
N ILE A 79 20.93 18.60 -23.68
CA ILE A 79 20.21 17.31 -23.74
C ILE A 79 21.11 16.24 -24.38
N GLU A 80 21.97 16.64 -25.32
CA GLU A 80 22.96 15.79 -25.98
C GLU A 80 24.02 15.24 -25.02
N GLU A 81 24.27 15.92 -23.91
CA GLU A 81 25.29 15.58 -22.90
C GLU A 81 24.66 14.91 -21.66
N ASP A 82 23.33 14.92 -21.55
CA ASP A 82 22.57 14.36 -20.42
C ASP A 82 22.25 12.87 -20.67
N VAL A 83 23.21 12.01 -20.34
CA VAL A 83 23.12 10.55 -20.56
C VAL A 83 21.92 9.92 -19.86
N GLU A 84 21.59 10.37 -18.63
CA GLU A 84 20.47 9.83 -17.87
C GLU A 84 19.13 10.18 -18.54
N LEU A 85 18.97 11.43 -18.98
CA LEU A 85 17.79 11.85 -19.74
C LEU A 85 17.68 11.09 -21.07
N GLN A 86 18.78 10.89 -21.80
CA GLN A 86 18.74 10.13 -23.06
C GLN A 86 18.30 8.69 -22.86
N LEU A 87 18.84 7.99 -21.85
CA LEU A 87 18.43 6.64 -21.52
C LEU A 87 16.94 6.58 -21.12
N PHE A 88 16.49 7.53 -20.30
CA PHE A 88 15.09 7.66 -19.92
C PHE A 88 14.17 7.81 -21.16
N LEU A 89 14.53 8.70 -22.08
CA LEU A 89 13.73 8.96 -23.29
C LEU A 89 13.72 7.76 -24.23
N GLN A 90 14.84 7.07 -24.39
CA GLN A 90 14.95 5.88 -25.23
C GLN A 90 14.10 4.72 -24.69
N ASP A 91 14.19 4.45 -23.39
CA ASP A 91 13.39 3.40 -22.75
C ASP A 91 11.90 3.73 -22.78
N MET A 92 11.55 5.01 -22.50
CA MET A 92 10.17 5.48 -22.55
C MET A 92 9.60 5.33 -23.96
N LYS A 93 10.34 5.74 -24.99
CA LYS A 93 9.97 5.55 -26.40
C LYS A 93 9.58 4.10 -26.68
N GLY A 94 10.46 3.14 -26.37
CA GLY A 94 10.22 1.73 -26.67
C GLY A 94 8.98 1.19 -25.93
N LEU A 95 8.77 1.62 -24.68
CA LEU A 95 7.59 1.22 -23.91
C LEU A 95 6.30 1.82 -24.47
N LEU A 96 6.31 3.08 -24.92
CA LEU A 96 5.15 3.72 -25.54
C LEU A 96 4.77 3.03 -26.86
N GLU A 97 5.75 2.69 -27.71
CA GLU A 97 5.53 1.96 -28.95
C GLU A 97 4.90 0.58 -28.68
N ILE A 98 5.41 -0.17 -27.68
CA ILE A 98 4.83 -1.46 -27.27
C ILE A 98 3.38 -1.31 -26.80
N ILE A 99 3.10 -0.30 -25.97
CA ILE A 99 1.73 -0.03 -25.48
C ILE A 99 0.81 0.35 -26.65
N ALA A 100 1.30 1.15 -27.60
CA ALA A 100 0.53 1.60 -28.75
C ALA A 100 0.22 0.48 -29.76
N GLN A 101 1.08 -0.54 -29.87
CA GLN A 101 0.88 -1.70 -30.74
C GLN A 101 -0.18 -2.69 -30.21
N HIS A 102 -0.43 -2.72 -28.89
CA HIS A 102 -1.31 -3.71 -28.26
C HIS A 102 -2.62 -3.10 -27.73
N ARG A 103 -3.33 -2.30 -28.54
CA ARG A 103 -4.51 -1.54 -28.08
C ARG A 103 -5.70 -2.39 -27.66
N THR A 104 -5.96 -3.45 -28.43
CA THR A 104 -7.18 -4.27 -28.34
C THR A 104 -6.95 -5.60 -27.62
N GLU A 105 -5.71 -6.07 -27.61
CA GLU A 105 -5.30 -7.24 -26.83
C GLU A 105 -4.99 -6.83 -25.39
N SER A 106 -4.87 -7.78 -24.47
CA SER A 106 -4.36 -7.48 -23.13
C SER A 106 -2.97 -6.87 -23.30
N VAL A 107 -2.88 -5.53 -23.29
CA VAL A 107 -1.61 -4.79 -23.29
C VAL A 107 -0.69 -5.53 -22.32
N PRO A 108 0.57 -5.80 -22.67
CA PRO A 108 1.48 -6.43 -21.74
C PRO A 108 1.50 -5.58 -20.46
N GLU A 109 0.83 -6.03 -19.40
CA GLU A 109 0.78 -5.31 -18.11
C GLU A 109 2.20 -5.05 -17.60
N GLN A 110 3.14 -5.88 -18.05
CA GLN A 110 4.57 -5.70 -17.90
C GLN A 110 5.11 -4.39 -18.51
N ALA A 111 4.68 -3.98 -19.72
CA ALA A 111 5.14 -2.73 -20.35
C ALA A 111 4.62 -1.50 -19.59
N LYS A 112 3.34 -1.52 -19.18
CA LYS A 112 2.76 -0.51 -18.30
C LYS A 112 3.50 -0.41 -16.96
N TYR A 113 3.75 -1.56 -16.32
CA TYR A 113 4.51 -1.61 -15.07
C TYR A 113 5.93 -1.05 -15.23
N ARG A 114 6.64 -1.42 -16.30
CA ARG A 114 7.98 -0.90 -16.62
C ARG A 114 7.97 0.60 -16.88
N LEU A 115 6.94 1.12 -17.55
CA LEU A 115 6.79 2.57 -17.77
C LEU A 115 6.57 3.32 -16.45
N LYS A 116 5.74 2.78 -15.55
CA LYS A 116 5.57 3.34 -14.20
C LYS A 116 6.90 3.37 -13.44
N ASP A 117 7.62 2.25 -13.41
CA ASP A 117 8.93 2.14 -12.73
C ASP A 117 9.97 3.09 -13.34
N LEU A 118 10.01 3.22 -14.67
CA LEU A 118 10.90 4.16 -15.38
C LEU A 118 10.63 5.62 -14.97
N ILE A 119 9.36 6.05 -15.00
CA ILE A 119 8.96 7.41 -14.59
C ILE A 119 9.33 7.67 -13.13
N LEU A 120 9.10 6.70 -12.25
CA LEU A 120 9.40 6.84 -10.83
C LEU A 120 10.89 6.92 -10.54
N ARG A 121 11.72 6.12 -11.25
CA ARG A 121 13.18 6.17 -11.11
C ARG A 121 13.73 7.52 -11.53
N PHE A 122 13.27 8.04 -12.66
CA PHE A 122 13.72 9.33 -13.17
C PHE A 122 13.26 10.49 -12.27
N ALA A 123 12.04 10.42 -11.73
CA ALA A 123 11.51 11.45 -10.83
C ALA A 123 12.02 11.34 -9.38
N TYR A 124 12.71 10.26 -9.00
CA TYR A 124 12.99 9.89 -7.61
C TYR A 124 13.71 11.00 -6.82
N SER A 125 14.73 11.60 -7.41
CA SER A 125 15.53 12.67 -6.81
C SER A 125 14.68 13.88 -6.42
N ASN A 126 13.74 14.28 -7.27
CA ASN A 126 12.83 15.38 -7.02
C ASN A 126 11.77 14.98 -5.96
N ILE A 127 11.30 13.73 -5.99
CA ILE A 127 10.27 13.27 -5.05
C ILE A 127 10.76 13.32 -3.60
N ASP A 128 12.00 12.91 -3.32
CA ASP A 128 12.55 13.02 -1.96
C ASP A 128 12.57 14.49 -1.49
N HIS A 129 13.00 15.42 -2.36
CA HIS A 129 12.97 16.84 -2.05
C HIS A 129 11.55 17.36 -1.76
N ILE A 130 10.55 16.91 -2.52
CA ILE A 130 9.14 17.25 -2.31
C ILE A 130 8.64 16.71 -0.96
N ILE A 131 8.95 15.46 -0.62
CA ILE A 131 8.57 14.85 0.68
C ILE A 131 9.20 15.64 1.83
N GLN A 132 10.48 16.00 1.74
CA GLN A 132 11.14 16.87 2.72
C GLN A 132 10.51 18.27 2.74
N GLY A 133 10.04 18.78 1.60
CA GLY A 133 9.24 19.99 1.50
C GLY A 133 7.94 19.90 2.30
N ILE A 134 7.24 18.76 2.22
CA ILE A 134 6.02 18.51 3.01
C ILE A 134 6.35 18.43 4.50
N LYS A 135 7.38 17.68 4.91
CA LYS A 135 7.87 17.63 6.31
C LYS A 135 8.13 19.03 6.87
N ARG A 136 8.93 19.82 6.15
CA ARG A 136 9.26 21.21 6.52
C ARG A 136 8.02 22.09 6.60
N THR A 137 7.05 21.90 5.71
CA THR A 137 5.81 22.68 5.70
C THR A 137 4.96 22.39 6.93
N PHE A 138 4.80 21.12 7.33
CA PHE A 138 4.12 20.77 8.58
C PHE A 138 4.88 21.30 9.81
N ALA A 139 6.21 21.07 9.89
CA ALA A 139 7.01 21.50 11.03
C ALA A 139 6.99 23.04 11.23
N LYS A 140 7.01 23.83 10.15
CA LYS A 140 6.90 25.29 10.21
C LYS A 140 5.52 25.79 10.68
N ASN A 141 4.48 24.98 10.51
CA ASN A 141 3.11 25.30 10.87
C ASN A 141 2.58 24.34 11.95
N GLN A 142 3.46 23.84 12.83
CA GLN A 142 3.14 22.79 13.80
C GLN A 142 1.97 23.17 14.70
N ASN A 143 1.99 24.37 15.29
CA ASN A 143 0.90 24.85 16.16
C ASN A 143 -0.44 24.87 15.42
N THR A 144 -0.47 25.43 14.21
CA THR A 144 -1.68 25.47 13.37
C THR A 144 -2.15 24.08 12.99
N TYR A 145 -1.23 23.15 12.72
CA TYR A 145 -1.56 21.77 12.43
C TYR A 145 -2.11 21.05 13.67
N ASP A 146 -1.56 21.28 14.86
CA ASP A 146 -2.04 20.70 16.11
C ASP A 146 -3.43 21.22 16.49
N ASP A 147 -3.70 22.51 16.28
CA ASP A 147 -5.03 23.11 16.43
C ASP A 147 -6.02 22.51 15.42
N PHE A 148 -5.58 22.34 14.16
CA PHE A 148 -6.35 21.65 13.13
C PHE A 148 -6.67 20.21 13.53
N VAL A 149 -5.70 19.43 14.00
CA VAL A 149 -5.88 18.06 14.49
C VAL A 149 -6.88 18.04 15.64
N THR A 150 -6.74 18.95 16.61
CA THR A 150 -7.65 19.07 17.75
C THR A 150 -9.09 19.35 17.29
N ARG A 151 -9.28 20.29 16.34
CA ARG A 151 -10.59 20.56 15.73
C ARG A 151 -11.16 19.33 15.01
N MET A 152 -10.32 18.59 14.29
CA MET A 152 -10.71 17.36 13.60
C MET A 152 -11.12 16.22 14.53
N PHE A 153 -10.69 16.26 15.79
CA PHE A 153 -10.99 15.26 16.83
C PHE A 153 -12.04 15.71 17.87
N GLY A 154 -12.71 16.86 17.68
CA GLY A 154 -14.00 17.15 18.34
C GLY A 154 -13.99 18.21 19.44
N ILE A 155 -13.75 19.48 19.10
CA ILE A 155 -14.09 20.60 20.00
C ILE A 155 -15.15 21.54 19.40
N GLU A 156 -15.29 21.63 18.06
CA GLU A 156 -16.24 22.56 17.44
C GLU A 156 -16.99 21.91 16.28
N GLU A 157 -18.25 21.49 16.51
CA GLU A 157 -19.14 21.00 15.44
C GLU A 157 -19.87 22.18 14.78
N GLY A 158 -19.25 22.78 13.76
CA GLY A 158 -19.93 23.72 12.87
C GLY A 158 -20.69 23.02 11.72
N PRO A 159 -21.83 23.57 11.24
CA PRO A 159 -22.52 23.09 10.05
C PRO A 159 -21.64 23.28 8.79
N GLY A 160 -21.33 22.17 8.10
CA GLY A 160 -20.35 22.09 7.01
C GLY A 160 -19.41 20.86 7.08
N SER A 161 -19.47 20.11 8.18
CA SER A 161 -18.38 19.24 8.65
C SER A 161 -18.05 17.97 7.84
N LYS A 162 -18.95 17.41 7.01
CA LYS A 162 -18.71 16.05 6.46
C LYS A 162 -17.59 16.01 5.42
N LEU A 163 -17.60 16.91 4.44
CA LEU A 163 -16.56 16.95 3.41
C LEU A 163 -15.23 17.38 4.02
N ASP A 164 -15.24 18.34 4.95
CA ASP A 164 -14.02 18.84 5.60
C ASP A 164 -13.41 17.81 6.54
N ARG A 165 -14.24 16.93 7.12
CA ARG A 165 -13.77 15.73 7.84
C ARG A 165 -12.99 14.77 6.92
N GLU A 166 -13.45 14.57 5.69
CA GLU A 166 -12.75 13.73 4.71
C GLU A 166 -11.38 14.31 4.32
N LEU A 167 -11.34 15.59 3.92
CA LEU A 167 -10.09 16.27 3.60
C LEU A 167 -9.15 16.26 4.82
N GLY A 168 -9.67 16.53 6.01
CA GLY A 168 -8.85 16.54 7.21
C GLY A 168 -8.26 15.17 7.55
N ALA A 169 -9.02 14.09 7.37
CA ALA A 169 -8.49 12.73 7.52
C ALA A 169 -7.35 12.44 6.52
N LEU A 170 -7.48 12.88 5.27
CA LEU A 170 -6.45 12.74 4.24
C LEU A 170 -5.19 13.57 4.58
N VAL A 171 -5.34 14.78 5.11
CA VAL A 171 -4.23 15.64 5.55
C VAL A 171 -3.49 15.00 6.73
N ILE A 172 -4.21 14.45 7.70
CA ILE A 172 -3.63 13.71 8.84
C ILE A 172 -2.87 12.48 8.35
N GLN A 173 -3.47 11.70 7.45
CA GLN A 173 -2.83 10.52 6.84
C GLN A 173 -1.56 10.91 6.08
N LEU A 174 -1.60 12.01 5.31
CA LEU A 174 -0.43 12.53 4.60
C LEU A 174 0.68 12.90 5.58
N HIS A 175 0.37 13.67 6.63
CA HIS A 175 1.35 14.06 7.65
C HIS A 175 2.01 12.84 8.30
N GLN A 176 1.22 11.85 8.71
CA GLN A 176 1.75 10.63 9.32
C GLN A 176 2.60 9.83 8.34
N THR A 177 2.12 9.60 7.12
CA THR A 177 2.85 8.80 6.12
C THR A 177 4.17 9.47 5.77
N VAL A 178 4.17 10.79 5.59
CA VAL A 178 5.39 11.57 5.35
C VAL A 178 6.31 11.52 6.58
N SER A 179 5.80 11.66 7.81
CA SER A 179 6.62 11.63 9.03
C SER A 179 7.35 10.30 9.22
N HIS A 180 6.70 9.18 8.87
CA HIS A 180 7.28 7.83 8.98
C HIS A 180 8.01 7.38 7.70
N TYR A 181 8.17 8.27 6.72
CA TYR A 181 8.86 7.96 5.47
C TYR A 181 10.33 7.59 5.72
N ASP A 182 10.69 6.35 5.37
CA ASP A 182 11.98 5.70 5.59
C ASP A 182 12.84 5.55 4.33
N ALA A 183 12.47 6.24 3.25
CA ALA A 183 13.07 6.10 1.92
C ALA A 183 12.90 4.74 1.24
N SER A 184 11.99 3.87 1.73
CA SER A 184 11.62 2.66 1.01
C SER A 184 10.72 2.95 -0.19
N MET A 185 10.96 2.24 -1.29
CA MET A 185 10.13 2.32 -2.50
C MET A 185 8.65 1.99 -2.24
N LYS A 186 8.34 1.14 -1.25
CA LYS A 186 6.95 0.81 -0.89
C LYS A 186 6.23 2.04 -0.33
N GLN A 187 6.84 2.71 0.64
CA GLN A 187 6.25 3.92 1.23
C GLN A 187 6.21 5.08 0.23
N LEU A 188 7.23 5.22 -0.61
CA LEU A 188 7.25 6.20 -1.69
C LEU A 188 6.06 6.03 -2.63
N ASN A 189 5.82 4.81 -3.10
CA ASN A 189 4.66 4.51 -3.95
C ASN A 189 3.34 4.82 -3.22
N GLY A 190 3.22 4.45 -1.95
CA GLY A 190 2.06 4.78 -1.13
C GLY A 190 1.81 6.28 -0.99
N LEU A 191 2.87 7.08 -0.83
CA LEU A 191 2.80 8.54 -0.78
C LEU A 191 2.37 9.15 -2.11
N ILE A 192 2.93 8.67 -3.23
CA ILE A 192 2.56 9.13 -4.57
C ILE A 192 1.10 8.80 -4.86
N ASP A 193 0.66 7.59 -4.55
CA ASP A 193 -0.74 7.17 -4.75
C ASP A 193 -1.69 7.96 -3.84
N LEU A 194 -1.32 8.20 -2.57
CA LEU A 194 -2.09 9.07 -1.66
C LEU A 194 -2.19 10.49 -2.22
N SER A 195 -1.07 11.12 -2.56
CA SER A 195 -1.02 12.50 -3.07
C SER A 195 -1.67 12.67 -4.43
N TRP A 196 -1.66 11.64 -5.28
CA TRP A 196 -2.45 11.61 -6.50
C TRP A 196 -3.96 11.51 -6.22
N SER A 197 -4.36 10.73 -5.21
CA SER A 197 -5.77 10.52 -4.89
C SER A 197 -6.46 11.73 -4.24
N ILE A 198 -5.73 12.55 -3.48
CA ILE A 198 -6.32 13.69 -2.75
C ILE A 198 -6.98 14.70 -3.71
N PRO A 199 -6.30 15.22 -4.75
CA PRO A 199 -6.94 16.12 -5.71
C PRO A 199 -8.06 15.47 -6.52
N ASN A 200 -8.08 14.13 -6.67
CA ASN A 200 -9.15 13.44 -7.41
C ASN A 200 -10.41 13.21 -6.58
N LYS A 201 -10.29 13.19 -5.25
CA LYS A 201 -11.42 12.96 -4.32
C LYS A 201 -12.02 14.26 -3.79
N ILE A 202 -11.21 15.32 -3.73
CA ILE A 202 -11.55 16.55 -3.04
C ILE A 202 -11.65 17.70 -4.05
N ASP A 203 -12.87 18.11 -4.36
CA ASP A 203 -13.14 19.32 -5.14
C ASP A 203 -12.61 20.57 -4.43
N HIS A 204 -12.16 21.55 -5.22
CA HIS A 204 -11.64 22.84 -4.71
C HIS A 204 -10.55 22.67 -3.63
N LEU A 205 -9.71 21.64 -3.76
CA LEU A 205 -8.72 21.24 -2.77
C LEU A 205 -7.90 22.42 -2.22
N ASN A 206 -7.43 23.33 -3.07
CA ASN A 206 -6.63 24.47 -2.63
C ASN A 206 -7.40 25.37 -1.64
N ASP A 207 -8.61 25.79 -2.00
CA ASP A 207 -9.41 26.69 -1.18
C ASP A 207 -9.88 26.00 0.11
N ARG A 208 -10.21 24.72 0.02
CA ARG A 208 -10.57 23.91 1.19
C ARG A 208 -9.39 23.70 2.13
N LEU A 209 -8.18 23.48 1.62
CA LEU A 209 -6.97 23.43 2.45
C LEU A 209 -6.70 24.77 3.14
N LYS A 210 -6.86 25.90 2.45
CA LYS A 210 -6.71 27.25 3.05
C LYS A 210 -7.71 27.47 4.17
N TYR A 211 -8.98 27.09 3.95
CA TYR A 211 -10.05 27.20 4.93
C TYR A 211 -9.78 26.30 6.15
N LEU A 212 -9.54 25.02 5.92
CA LEU A 212 -9.38 24.00 6.95
C LEU A 212 -8.17 24.27 7.86
N LEU A 213 -7.04 24.66 7.26
CA LEU A 213 -5.80 24.98 7.96
C LEU A 213 -5.77 26.43 8.47
N GLN A 214 -6.82 27.23 8.25
CA GLN A 214 -6.96 28.64 8.68
C GLN A 214 -5.80 29.57 8.29
N THR A 215 -4.91 29.13 7.40
CA THR A 215 -3.68 29.83 7.04
C THR A 215 -3.47 29.68 5.54
N GLY A 216 -3.77 30.76 4.80
CA GLY A 216 -3.71 30.75 3.34
C GLY A 216 -2.36 30.30 2.77
N LYS A 217 -1.26 30.68 3.43
CA LYS A 217 0.11 30.29 3.05
C LYS A 217 0.37 28.79 3.25
N PHE A 218 -0.07 28.20 4.37
CA PHE A 218 0.10 26.78 4.65
C PHE A 218 -0.72 25.93 3.67
N GLY A 219 -2.01 26.26 3.51
CA GLY A 219 -2.91 25.55 2.59
C GLY A 219 -2.41 25.58 1.16
N THR A 220 -2.01 26.75 0.66
CA THR A 220 -1.49 26.91 -0.72
C THR A 220 -0.19 26.13 -0.91
N LYS A 221 0.76 26.24 0.03
CA LYS A 221 2.04 25.53 -0.09
C LYS A 221 1.85 24.01 -0.03
N LEU A 222 0.98 23.52 0.86
CA LEU A 222 0.68 22.11 0.99
C LEU A 222 -0.02 21.58 -0.27
N TYR A 223 -0.98 22.33 -0.82
CA TYR A 223 -1.62 22.02 -2.10
C TYR A 223 -0.59 21.78 -3.21
N HIS A 224 0.33 22.72 -3.43
CA HIS A 224 1.35 22.59 -4.47
C HIS A 224 2.25 21.38 -4.27
N LEU A 225 2.65 21.10 -3.03
CA LEU A 225 3.49 19.94 -2.73
C LEU A 225 2.75 18.62 -2.95
N ILE A 226 1.47 18.53 -2.54
CA ILE A 226 0.61 17.36 -2.79
C ILE A 226 0.45 17.14 -4.30
N SER A 227 0.10 18.20 -5.05
CA SER A 227 -0.04 18.11 -6.49
C SER A 227 1.27 17.64 -7.13
N THR A 228 2.41 18.26 -6.79
CA THR A 228 3.70 17.88 -7.36
C THR A 228 4.08 16.43 -7.02
N LEU A 229 3.83 15.96 -5.79
CA LEU A 229 4.09 14.59 -5.36
C LEU A 229 3.25 13.56 -6.11
N GLY A 230 2.00 13.89 -6.44
CA GLY A 230 1.13 13.04 -7.28
C GLY A 230 1.41 13.10 -8.79
N SER A 231 2.28 14.00 -9.25
CA SER A 231 2.53 14.24 -10.68
C SER A 231 3.10 13.03 -11.45
N PRO A 232 3.98 12.17 -10.89
CA PRO A 232 4.49 11.00 -11.62
C PRO A 232 3.38 10.02 -12.00
N ARG A 233 2.41 9.83 -11.10
CA ARG A 233 1.24 8.97 -11.34
C ARG A 233 0.33 9.55 -12.44
N ARG A 234 0.12 10.87 -12.44
CA ARG A 234 -0.64 11.57 -13.49
C ARG A 234 0.06 11.47 -14.85
N ALA A 235 1.37 11.68 -14.90
CA ALA A 235 2.16 11.52 -16.13
C ALA A 235 2.08 10.09 -16.68
N TYR A 236 2.27 9.09 -15.81
CA TYR A 236 2.08 7.68 -16.18
C TYR A 236 0.71 7.42 -16.82
N ASN A 237 -0.38 7.85 -16.17
CA ASN A 237 -1.74 7.65 -16.69
C ASN A 237 -1.93 8.34 -18.07
N THR A 238 -1.42 9.57 -18.23
CA THR A 238 -1.47 10.27 -19.53
C THR A 238 -0.68 9.55 -20.59
N PHE A 239 0.54 9.12 -20.29
CA PHE A 239 1.42 8.49 -21.26
C PHE A 239 0.84 7.18 -21.76
N VAL A 240 0.29 6.36 -20.86
CA VAL A 240 -0.43 5.14 -21.21
C VAL A 240 -1.64 5.46 -22.08
N ARG A 241 -2.50 6.40 -21.66
CA ARG A 241 -3.70 6.77 -22.42
C ARG A 241 -3.34 7.29 -23.81
N THR A 242 -2.41 8.22 -23.92
CA THR A 242 -1.96 8.79 -25.19
C THR A 242 -1.46 7.71 -26.14
N ALA A 243 -0.60 6.81 -25.67
CA ALA A 243 -0.09 5.69 -26.47
C ALA A 243 -1.21 4.75 -26.95
N GLN A 244 -2.20 4.46 -26.09
CA GLN A 244 -3.33 3.60 -26.43
C GLN A 244 -4.30 4.25 -27.42
N THR A 245 -4.55 5.56 -27.29
CA THR A 245 -5.58 6.25 -28.07
C THR A 245 -5.07 6.85 -29.38
N SER A 246 -3.78 7.16 -29.51
CA SER A 246 -3.25 7.89 -30.67
C SER A 246 -2.48 6.98 -31.63
N GLU A 247 -2.95 6.83 -32.87
CA GLU A 247 -2.26 6.05 -33.94
C GLU A 247 -0.83 6.51 -34.23
N SER A 248 -0.55 7.80 -34.03
CA SER A 248 0.78 8.39 -34.18
C SER A 248 1.84 7.82 -33.23
N PHE A 249 1.45 7.16 -32.13
CA PHE A 249 2.37 6.58 -31.16
C PHE A 249 2.85 5.16 -31.50
N GLN A 250 2.42 4.59 -32.64
CA GLN A 250 2.98 3.31 -33.12
C GLN A 250 4.48 3.43 -33.41
N LYS A 251 4.93 4.61 -33.84
CA LYS A 251 6.35 4.95 -34.02
C LYS A 251 6.64 6.31 -33.38
N VAL A 252 7.49 6.33 -32.36
CA VAL A 252 7.85 7.54 -31.64
C VAL A 252 9.30 7.91 -31.96
N ILE A 253 9.52 9.17 -32.34
CA ILE A 253 10.85 9.74 -32.58
C ILE A 253 11.04 10.86 -31.57
N ILE A 254 12.14 10.83 -30.83
CA ILE A 254 12.48 11.89 -29.86
C ILE A 254 13.80 12.50 -30.29
N ASN A 255 13.78 13.79 -30.63
CA ASN A 255 14.93 14.55 -31.11
C ASN A 255 15.34 15.59 -30.06
N ALA A 256 16.62 15.58 -29.68
CA ALA A 256 17.20 16.56 -28.76
C ALA A 256 17.54 17.92 -29.42
N ALA A 257 17.63 17.93 -30.75
CA ALA A 257 18.00 19.13 -31.49
C ALA A 257 16.80 20.05 -31.71
N PRO A 258 16.94 21.37 -31.49
CA PRO A 258 15.92 22.33 -31.89
C PRO A 258 15.76 22.25 -33.41
N LYS A 259 14.50 22.26 -33.88
CA LYS A 259 14.21 22.39 -35.31
C LYS A 259 14.82 23.71 -35.77
N VAL A 260 15.91 23.64 -36.52
CA VAL A 260 16.56 24.80 -37.12
C VAL A 260 15.49 25.45 -38.01
N ASN A 261 15.07 26.66 -37.67
CA ASN A 261 14.04 27.49 -38.34
C ASN A 261 12.60 27.38 -37.83
N PHE A 262 12.33 27.98 -36.67
CA PHE A 262 11.06 28.69 -36.47
C PHE A 262 11.36 30.14 -36.09
N ALA A 263 11.08 31.07 -37.01
CA ALA A 263 10.92 32.47 -36.65
C ALA A 263 9.78 32.59 -35.63
N PRO A 264 9.91 33.40 -34.57
CA PRO A 264 8.91 33.48 -33.53
C PRO A 264 7.64 34.14 -34.07
N LYS A 265 6.62 33.34 -34.39
CA LYS A 265 5.26 33.85 -34.48
C LYS A 265 4.75 34.02 -33.05
N ALA A 266 4.42 35.27 -32.70
CA ALA A 266 3.89 35.64 -31.40
C ALA A 266 2.74 34.73 -30.97
N SER A 267 2.76 34.33 -29.71
CA SER A 267 1.70 33.59 -29.02
C SER A 267 0.32 34.21 -29.22
N LEU A 268 -0.66 33.37 -29.58
CA LEU A 268 -2.07 33.60 -29.26
C LEU A 268 -2.74 32.25 -28.92
N ILE A 269 -3.10 32.10 -27.65
CA ILE A 269 -4.32 31.38 -27.27
C ILE A 269 -5.43 32.44 -27.32
N ALA A 270 -6.16 32.48 -28.44
CA ALA A 270 -7.42 33.21 -28.59
C ALA A 270 -8.32 32.42 -29.55
N ALA A 271 -9.63 32.41 -29.28
CA ALA A 271 -10.59 31.42 -29.73
C ALA A 271 -11.21 31.64 -31.13
N ALA A 272 -11.67 30.51 -31.71
CA ALA A 272 -12.70 30.29 -32.75
C ALA A 272 -12.32 30.47 -34.26
N PRO A 273 -13.11 29.94 -35.25
CA PRO A 273 -13.94 28.71 -35.32
C PRO A 273 -13.72 27.84 -36.60
N LEU A 274 -14.47 26.71 -36.67
CA LEU A 274 -14.53 25.61 -37.66
C LEU A 274 -14.50 25.96 -39.16
N GLN A 275 -13.92 25.04 -39.96
CA GLN A 275 -14.55 24.50 -41.19
C GLN A 275 -13.92 23.17 -41.72
N THR A 276 -14.81 22.17 -41.80
CA THR A 276 -15.03 21.11 -42.83
C THR A 276 -13.91 20.28 -43.47
N ALA A 277 -14.09 18.95 -43.35
CA ALA A 277 -13.51 17.78 -44.06
C ALA A 277 -13.82 17.79 -45.59
N PRO A 278 -13.44 16.80 -46.48
CA PRO A 278 -13.27 15.35 -46.19
C PRO A 278 -12.34 14.47 -47.09
N LYS A 279 -12.25 13.17 -46.71
CA LYS A 279 -12.11 11.92 -47.53
C LYS A 279 -10.76 11.70 -48.26
N GLN A 280 -10.19 10.50 -48.45
CA GLN A 280 -10.76 9.16 -48.65
C GLN A 280 -9.65 8.05 -48.73
N THR A 281 -10.05 6.80 -48.45
CA THR A 281 -9.70 5.50 -49.12
C THR A 281 -8.32 4.80 -49.05
N SER A 282 -8.36 3.63 -48.40
CA SER A 282 -8.13 2.26 -48.95
C SER A 282 -6.72 1.62 -49.06
N ARG A 283 -6.67 0.38 -48.53
CA ARG A 283 -6.38 -0.92 -49.22
C ARG A 283 -5.13 -1.74 -48.80
N GLU A 284 -5.44 -2.87 -48.14
CA GLU A 284 -5.07 -4.29 -48.41
C GLU A 284 -3.63 -4.79 -48.66
N ARG A 285 -3.28 -5.87 -47.90
CA ARG A 285 -2.67 -7.20 -48.23
C ARG A 285 -1.51 -7.56 -47.27
N GLN A 286 -1.67 -8.54 -46.38
CA GLN A 286 -1.48 -10.00 -46.54
C GLN A 286 -0.09 -10.45 -47.01
N THR A 287 0.62 -11.26 -46.20
CA THR A 287 1.26 -12.58 -46.48
C THR A 287 2.25 -12.96 -45.35
N THR A 288 1.97 -13.95 -44.48
CA THR A 288 2.33 -15.40 -44.50
C THR A 288 3.71 -15.82 -43.93
N THR A 289 3.66 -16.92 -43.17
CA THR A 289 4.64 -18.03 -42.94
C THR A 289 5.75 -17.98 -41.85
N LYS A 290 5.46 -18.74 -40.76
CA LYS A 290 6.23 -19.71 -39.93
C LYS A 290 7.39 -20.49 -40.63
N PRO A 291 8.11 -21.45 -39.99
CA PRO A 291 8.79 -21.54 -38.67
C PRO A 291 10.18 -22.27 -38.74
N SER A 292 10.97 -22.38 -37.66
CA SER A 292 11.86 -23.56 -37.45
C SER A 292 12.53 -23.59 -36.06
N THR A 293 12.84 -24.81 -35.62
CA THR A 293 13.06 -25.31 -34.25
C THR A 293 14.56 -25.69 -34.01
N PRO A 294 14.99 -26.43 -32.94
CA PRO A 294 16.21 -26.24 -32.11
C PRO A 294 17.35 -27.22 -32.53
N PRO A 295 18.32 -27.78 -31.73
CA PRO A 295 18.73 -27.74 -30.29
C PRO A 295 20.31 -27.77 -30.10
N PRO A 296 20.98 -28.51 -29.15
CA PRO A 296 21.08 -28.45 -27.66
C PRO A 296 22.58 -28.36 -27.14
N PRO A 297 23.03 -29.01 -26.02
CA PRO A 297 23.73 -28.38 -24.87
C PRO A 297 25.22 -28.86 -24.78
N PRO A 298 26.03 -28.70 -23.69
CA PRO A 298 25.87 -29.49 -22.44
C PRO A 298 26.54 -28.98 -21.12
N GLN A 299 26.18 -29.66 -20.02
CA GLN A 299 27.03 -30.15 -18.90
C GLN A 299 27.61 -29.25 -17.78
N LYS A 300 27.32 -29.70 -16.54
CA LYS A 300 28.01 -29.46 -15.25
C LYS A 300 29.38 -30.17 -15.23
N PRO A 301 30.27 -29.96 -14.22
CA PRO A 301 30.18 -30.75 -12.97
C PRO A 301 30.78 -30.09 -11.68
N MET A 302 30.32 -30.60 -10.50
CA MET A 302 31.08 -30.96 -9.27
C MET A 302 32.01 -29.92 -8.58
N LYS A 303 32.31 -29.89 -7.26
CA LYS A 303 32.37 -30.88 -6.16
C LYS A 303 32.68 -30.13 -4.84
N ALA A 304 32.22 -30.68 -3.70
CA ALA A 304 32.96 -30.91 -2.42
C ALA A 304 33.59 -29.71 -1.64
N SER A 305 33.76 -29.65 -0.31
CA SER A 305 33.43 -30.48 0.87
C SER A 305 34.06 -29.86 2.14
N HIS A 306 33.38 -29.98 3.29
CA HIS A 306 33.91 -30.16 4.68
C HIS A 306 34.67 -29.01 5.41
N PRO A 307 35.07 -29.18 6.71
CA PRO A 307 34.33 -28.91 7.97
C PRO A 307 35.06 -27.83 8.83
N THR A 308 34.67 -27.37 10.04
CA THR A 308 34.83 -28.03 11.36
C THR A 308 34.59 -26.97 12.47
N SER A 309 33.73 -27.30 13.46
CA SER A 309 33.70 -27.07 14.94
C SER A 309 34.39 -25.84 15.66
N PRO A 310 34.41 -25.73 17.02
CA PRO A 310 33.46 -24.88 17.78
C PRO A 310 34.08 -23.98 18.88
N SER A 311 33.20 -23.21 19.56
CA SER A 311 33.31 -22.64 20.95
C SER A 311 34.15 -21.37 21.16
N PRO A 312 33.99 -20.62 22.29
CA PRO A 312 32.96 -20.65 23.36
C PRO A 312 32.30 -19.26 23.65
N GLN A 313 31.25 -19.29 24.47
CA GLN A 313 30.63 -18.14 25.15
C GLN A 313 31.57 -17.50 26.18
N PRO A 314 31.31 -16.23 26.54
CA PRO A 314 30.95 -15.97 27.94
C PRO A 314 29.77 -14.99 28.10
N GLN A 315 29.02 -15.23 29.18
CA GLN A 315 28.13 -14.29 29.90
C GLN A 315 28.85 -13.86 31.20
N PRO A 316 28.30 -12.97 32.05
CA PRO A 316 27.41 -11.83 31.81
C PRO A 316 27.92 -10.56 32.53
N ASP A 317 27.63 -9.36 32.00
CA ASP A 317 27.71 -8.13 32.81
C ASP A 317 26.37 -7.42 32.84
N GLN A 318 25.91 -7.21 34.08
CA GLN A 318 24.85 -6.30 34.46
C GLN A 318 25.34 -4.86 34.26
N GLU A 319 24.53 -3.98 33.65
CA GLU A 319 24.27 -2.64 34.20
C GLU A 319 23.34 -1.78 33.33
N LYS A 320 22.56 -0.96 34.04
CA LYS A 320 22.07 0.39 33.70
C LYS A 320 20.81 0.53 32.83
N LEU A 321 19.72 0.69 33.59
CA LEU A 321 18.47 1.37 33.26
C LEU A 321 18.74 2.78 32.72
N VAL A 322 18.64 2.97 31.40
CA VAL A 322 18.58 4.29 30.75
C VAL A 322 17.17 4.49 30.20
N LYS A 323 16.45 5.47 30.77
CA LYS A 323 15.18 5.98 30.25
C LYS A 323 15.47 6.74 28.96
N ASN A 324 15.00 6.23 27.82
CA ASN A 324 14.88 7.01 26.58
C ASN A 324 13.44 6.93 26.04
N PRO A 325 12.91 8.00 25.41
CA PRO A 325 11.53 8.09 24.97
C PRO A 325 11.29 7.18 23.75
N LEU A 326 10.22 6.38 23.80
CA LEU A 326 9.87 5.43 22.76
C LEU A 326 9.07 6.11 21.61
N PRO A 327 9.24 5.68 20.35
CA PRO A 327 8.84 6.41 19.16
C PRO A 327 7.36 6.20 18.82
N THR A 328 6.79 7.27 18.28
CA THR A 328 5.45 7.37 17.71
C THR A 328 5.30 6.47 16.48
N ALA A 329 4.19 5.73 16.39
CA ALA A 329 3.74 4.97 15.23
C ALA A 329 2.29 5.40 14.85
N PRO A 330 1.87 5.17 13.59
CA PRO A 330 0.90 5.99 12.83
C PRO A 330 -0.57 5.52 12.91
N SER A 331 -1.54 6.38 12.51
CA SER A 331 -2.96 6.00 12.34
C SER A 331 -3.71 6.72 11.18
N LEU A 332 -3.89 6.00 10.07
CA LEU A 332 -5.19 5.57 9.50
C LEU A 332 -6.44 6.47 9.77
N GLY A 333 -7.07 6.99 8.70
CA GLY A 333 -8.55 7.18 8.65
C GLY A 333 -9.26 5.83 8.35
N PRO A 334 -10.59 5.68 8.22
CA PRO A 334 -11.76 6.55 8.48
C PRO A 334 -12.31 6.31 9.90
N GLN A 335 -11.56 6.74 10.92
CA GLN A 335 -11.76 6.33 12.32
C GLN A 335 -12.60 7.29 13.18
N ASN A 336 -13.05 8.43 12.64
CA ASN A 336 -13.58 9.48 13.53
C ASN A 336 -15.01 9.21 14.03
N ASN A 337 -15.91 8.58 13.25
CA ASN A 337 -17.20 8.08 13.78
C ASN A 337 -17.04 6.83 14.67
N LEU A 338 -15.94 6.08 14.48
CA LEU A 338 -15.68 4.87 15.26
C LEU A 338 -15.43 5.19 16.73
N ILE A 339 -14.72 6.30 17.00
CA ILE A 339 -14.38 6.74 18.35
C ILE A 339 -15.63 7.23 19.10
N GLU A 340 -16.48 8.06 18.49
CA GLU A 340 -17.67 8.61 19.16
C GLU A 340 -18.59 7.51 19.71
N THR A 341 -18.80 6.43 18.94
CA THR A 341 -19.64 5.31 19.33
C THR A 341 -19.11 4.53 20.54
N ILE A 342 -17.79 4.50 20.73
CA ILE A 342 -17.15 3.76 21.83
C ILE A 342 -16.87 4.63 23.06
N LEU A 343 -16.81 5.97 22.94
CA LEU A 343 -16.52 6.87 24.06
C LEU A 343 -17.39 6.61 25.30
N PRO A 344 -18.71 6.29 25.18
CA PRO A 344 -19.54 5.97 26.34
C PRO A 344 -19.12 4.69 27.09
N TYR A 345 -18.42 3.77 26.43
CA TYR A 345 -17.94 2.51 27.00
C TYR A 345 -16.57 2.66 27.68
N LEU A 346 -15.81 3.68 27.30
CA LEU A 346 -14.50 3.99 27.90
C LEU A 346 -14.66 4.74 29.22
N CYS A 347 -13.77 4.47 30.17
CA CYS A 347 -13.71 5.27 31.40
C CYS A 347 -13.23 6.69 31.06
N PRO A 348 -13.55 7.70 31.89
CA PRO A 348 -13.22 9.09 31.60
C PRO A 348 -11.74 9.34 31.26
N ASP A 349 -10.82 8.63 31.92
CA ASP A 349 -9.37 8.78 31.70
C ASP A 349 -8.93 8.27 30.32
N ASP A 350 -9.60 7.24 29.79
CA ASP A 350 -9.29 6.66 28.49
C ASP A 350 -9.86 7.46 27.31
N ARG A 351 -10.90 8.27 27.52
CA ARG A 351 -11.58 9.00 26.44
C ARG A 351 -10.67 9.98 25.70
N LYS A 352 -9.63 10.46 26.39
CA LYS A 352 -8.62 11.37 25.84
C LYS A 352 -7.43 10.63 25.22
N ILE A 353 -7.36 9.31 25.42
CA ILE A 353 -6.28 8.45 24.97
C ILE A 353 -6.77 7.79 23.67
N GLY A 354 -6.14 8.13 22.54
CA GLY A 354 -6.50 7.51 21.25
C GLY A 354 -6.48 5.98 21.33
N LEU A 355 -7.37 5.30 20.60
CA LEU A 355 -7.60 3.84 20.66
C LEU A 355 -6.34 2.97 20.68
N ILE A 356 -5.35 3.33 19.86
CA ILE A 356 -4.08 2.60 19.70
C ILE A 356 -3.17 2.74 20.94
N ARG A 357 -3.42 3.74 21.79
CA ARG A 357 -2.66 4.04 23.00
C ARG A 357 -3.31 3.51 24.27
N LEU A 358 -4.51 2.93 24.21
CA LEU A 358 -5.13 2.31 25.37
C LEU A 358 -4.22 1.22 25.92
N GLN A 359 -4.10 1.14 27.24
CA GLN A 359 -3.35 0.09 27.91
C GLN A 359 -4.25 -0.58 28.95
N PRO A 360 -4.10 -1.91 29.18
CA PRO A 360 -3.25 -2.86 28.46
C PRO A 360 -3.69 -3.14 27.00
N ALA A 361 -2.91 -3.94 26.25
CA ALA A 361 -3.21 -4.30 24.85
C ALA A 361 -4.59 -4.97 24.67
N SER A 362 -5.03 -5.75 25.66
CA SER A 362 -6.37 -6.34 25.73
C SER A 362 -7.46 -5.28 25.63
N LYS A 363 -7.29 -4.14 26.31
CA LYS A 363 -8.22 -3.01 26.25
C LYS A 363 -8.32 -2.42 24.84
N GLN A 364 -7.21 -2.37 24.11
CA GLN A 364 -7.21 -1.95 22.70
C GLN A 364 -8.00 -2.92 21.84
N ASP A 365 -7.78 -4.23 22.02
CA ASP A 365 -8.45 -5.26 21.25
C ASP A 365 -9.96 -5.28 21.54
N THR A 366 -10.38 -5.11 22.80
CA THR A 366 -11.79 -4.92 23.16
C THR A 366 -12.36 -3.67 22.49
N ALA A 367 -11.66 -2.54 22.54
CA ALA A 367 -12.14 -1.31 21.92
C ALA A 367 -12.26 -1.41 20.38
N ARG A 368 -11.35 -2.16 19.72
CA ARG A 368 -11.44 -2.48 18.29
C ARG A 368 -12.67 -3.35 17.99
N LEU A 369 -12.94 -4.36 18.82
CA LEU A 369 -14.15 -5.17 18.70
C LEU A 369 -15.40 -4.29 18.77
N LEU A 370 -15.55 -3.49 19.83
CA LEU A 370 -16.69 -2.57 20.01
C LEU A 370 -16.88 -1.67 18.80
N ALA A 371 -15.79 -1.04 18.36
CA ALA A 371 -15.81 -0.14 17.23
C ALA A 371 -16.35 -0.84 15.97
N ALA A 372 -15.90 -2.06 15.67
CA ALA A 372 -16.41 -2.82 14.53
C ALA A 372 -17.89 -3.21 14.70
N VAL A 373 -18.24 -3.91 15.78
CA VAL A 373 -19.55 -4.57 15.91
C VAL A 373 -20.69 -3.58 16.17
N LEU A 374 -20.44 -2.47 16.86
CA LEU A 374 -21.48 -1.45 17.09
C LEU A 374 -21.88 -0.71 15.81
N HIS A 375 -20.99 -0.66 14.81
CA HIS A 375 -21.27 -0.12 13.48
C HIS A 375 -21.84 -1.16 12.51
N GLY A 376 -22.04 -2.41 12.96
CA GLY A 376 -22.48 -3.50 12.09
C GLY A 376 -21.39 -3.97 11.11
N ASN A 377 -20.13 -3.65 11.37
CA ASN A 377 -19.00 -4.07 10.56
C ASN A 377 -18.40 -5.38 11.10
N LEU A 378 -17.78 -6.16 10.23
CA LEU A 378 -16.92 -7.27 10.64
C LEU A 378 -15.61 -6.75 11.20
N LEU A 379 -15.03 -7.53 12.11
CA LEU A 379 -13.74 -7.22 12.68
C LEU A 379 -12.65 -7.47 11.64
N PRO A 380 -11.75 -6.52 11.36
CA PRO A 380 -10.75 -6.72 10.32
C PRO A 380 -9.80 -7.87 10.67
N SER A 381 -9.65 -8.83 9.74
CA SER A 381 -8.90 -10.07 9.94
C SER A 381 -7.41 -9.89 10.27
N GLN A 382 -6.84 -8.71 10.02
CA GLN A 382 -5.46 -8.34 10.36
C GLN A 382 -5.29 -7.90 11.82
N THR A 383 -6.37 -7.76 12.59
CA THR A 383 -6.31 -7.29 13.98
C THR A 383 -6.19 -8.45 14.95
N ASN A 384 -5.40 -8.27 16.03
CA ASN A 384 -5.31 -9.29 17.07
C ASN A 384 -6.67 -9.56 17.75
N ALA A 385 -7.55 -8.56 17.80
CA ALA A 385 -8.94 -8.71 18.25
C ALA A 385 -9.70 -9.81 17.49
N TRP A 386 -9.49 -9.97 16.16
CA TRP A 386 -10.11 -11.04 15.37
C TRP A 386 -9.67 -12.44 15.84
N TYR A 387 -8.43 -12.57 16.29
CA TYR A 387 -7.94 -13.78 16.93
C TYR A 387 -8.50 -13.97 18.35
N GLU A 388 -8.39 -12.96 19.22
CA GLU A 388 -8.72 -13.12 20.64
C GLU A 388 -10.22 -13.35 20.91
N PHE A 389 -11.09 -12.73 20.12
CA PHE A 389 -12.54 -12.91 20.22
C PHE A 389 -13.09 -14.08 19.38
N GLY A 390 -12.21 -14.92 18.83
CA GLY A 390 -12.58 -16.20 18.23
C GLY A 390 -13.16 -16.15 16.82
N PHE A 391 -13.17 -14.99 16.15
CA PHE A 391 -13.57 -14.90 14.74
C PHE A 391 -12.71 -15.80 13.84
N VAL A 392 -11.44 -15.99 14.20
CA VAL A 392 -10.55 -16.93 13.52
C VAL A 392 -11.08 -18.37 13.46
N ALA A 393 -11.93 -18.79 14.41
CA ALA A 393 -12.49 -20.14 14.46
C ALA A 393 -13.68 -20.36 13.50
N MET A 394 -14.25 -19.29 12.94
CA MET A 394 -15.36 -19.31 11.98
C MET A 394 -14.90 -19.83 10.61
N ARG A 395 -15.78 -20.49 9.86
CA ARG A 395 -15.46 -21.01 8.52
C ARG A 395 -15.85 -20.04 7.42
N THR A 396 -16.95 -19.34 7.60
CA THR A 396 -17.52 -18.45 6.58
C THR A 396 -17.76 -17.06 7.14
N GLU A 397 -17.93 -16.10 6.25
CA GLU A 397 -18.22 -14.71 6.61
C GLU A 397 -19.60 -14.58 7.30
N GLU A 398 -20.57 -15.45 6.97
CA GLU A 398 -21.87 -15.50 7.63
C GLU A 398 -21.76 -15.91 9.09
N GLU A 399 -20.93 -16.92 9.40
CA GLU A 399 -20.63 -17.31 10.78
C GLU A 399 -19.96 -16.15 11.55
N GLU A 400 -18.99 -15.46 10.93
CA GLU A 400 -18.36 -14.26 11.51
C GLU A 400 -19.35 -13.13 11.77
N ARG A 401 -20.27 -12.88 10.83
CA ARG A 401 -21.31 -11.85 10.96
C ARG A 401 -22.27 -12.16 12.10
N TYR A 402 -22.65 -13.43 12.25
CA TYR A 402 -23.52 -13.83 13.36
C TYR A 402 -22.79 -13.72 14.70
N LEU A 403 -21.51 -14.10 14.80
CA LEU A 403 -20.70 -13.88 16.00
C LEU A 403 -20.56 -12.39 16.35
N ALA A 404 -20.31 -11.53 15.35
CA ALA A 404 -20.31 -10.07 15.53
C ALA A 404 -21.65 -9.55 16.03
N GLY A 405 -22.76 -10.08 15.50
CA GLY A 405 -24.11 -9.77 15.94
C GLY A 405 -24.33 -10.08 17.43
N LEU A 406 -23.89 -11.24 17.91
CA LEU A 406 -24.00 -11.61 19.33
C LEU A 406 -23.20 -10.66 20.22
N TYR A 407 -21.96 -10.32 19.85
CA TYR A 407 -21.17 -9.33 20.60
C TYR A 407 -21.86 -7.95 20.61
N ALA A 408 -22.41 -7.52 19.47
CA ALA A 408 -23.14 -6.25 19.38
C ALA A 408 -24.39 -6.23 20.27
N SER A 409 -25.15 -7.33 20.33
CA SER A 409 -26.34 -7.41 21.20
C SER A 409 -25.96 -7.34 22.67
N ILE A 410 -24.95 -8.10 23.11
CA ILE A 410 -24.42 -8.01 24.49
C ILE A 410 -24.05 -6.57 24.87
N LEU A 411 -23.40 -5.84 23.96
CA LEU A 411 -22.98 -4.45 24.20
C LEU A 411 -24.17 -3.48 24.25
N LYS A 412 -25.15 -3.64 23.37
CA LYS A 412 -26.32 -2.75 23.26
C LYS A 412 -27.34 -2.97 24.39
N GLU A 413 -27.48 -4.20 24.87
CA GLU A 413 -28.42 -4.56 25.94
C GLU A 413 -27.87 -4.27 27.35
N ALA A 414 -26.56 -4.00 27.47
CA ALA A 414 -25.95 -3.68 28.74
C ALA A 414 -26.47 -2.35 29.32
N SER A 415 -26.97 -2.40 30.55
CA SER A 415 -27.45 -1.21 31.27
C SER A 415 -26.33 -0.21 31.57
N ASP A 416 -25.12 -0.70 31.90
CA ASP A 416 -23.91 0.11 32.08
C ASP A 416 -22.87 -0.23 31.01
N LYS A 417 -22.65 0.73 30.10
CA LYS A 417 -21.69 0.65 29.00
C LYS A 417 -20.24 0.49 29.48
N GLN A 418 -19.86 1.13 30.58
CA GLN A 418 -18.50 1.02 31.11
C GLN A 418 -18.31 -0.32 31.82
N SER A 419 -19.33 -0.81 32.52
CA SER A 419 -19.27 -2.14 33.15
C SER A 419 -19.10 -3.24 32.11
N ILE A 420 -19.91 -3.25 31.05
CA ILE A 420 -19.78 -4.31 30.03
C ILE A 420 -18.44 -4.28 29.31
N PHE A 421 -17.86 -3.10 29.10
CA PHE A 421 -16.52 -2.98 28.52
C PHE A 421 -15.44 -3.62 29.41
N ARG A 422 -15.51 -3.38 30.73
CA ARG A 422 -14.60 -4.01 31.70
C ARG A 422 -14.82 -5.51 31.78
N GLU A 423 -16.08 -5.96 31.84
CA GLU A 423 -16.44 -7.39 31.87
C GLU A 423 -15.92 -8.12 30.63
N LEU A 424 -16.10 -7.54 29.44
CA LEU A 424 -15.65 -8.12 28.18
C LEU A 424 -14.12 -8.19 28.10
N THR A 425 -13.43 -7.11 28.49
CA THR A 425 -11.96 -7.08 28.56
C THR A 425 -11.44 -8.11 29.55
N HIS A 426 -12.02 -8.19 30.75
CA HIS A 426 -11.63 -9.15 31.77
C HIS A 426 -11.89 -10.60 31.35
N ALA A 427 -13.03 -10.87 30.72
CA ALA A 427 -13.37 -12.20 30.24
C ALA A 427 -12.42 -12.67 29.13
N MET A 428 -11.95 -11.77 28.27
CA MET A 428 -10.91 -12.07 27.30
C MET A 428 -9.56 -12.38 27.97
N GLU A 429 -9.12 -11.56 28.93
CA GLU A 429 -7.86 -11.73 29.65
C GLU A 429 -7.80 -13.04 30.47
N THR A 430 -8.93 -13.42 31.07
CA THR A 430 -9.04 -14.59 31.95
C THR A 430 -9.56 -15.85 31.25
N ASN A 431 -9.76 -15.80 29.93
CA ASN A 431 -10.28 -16.90 29.13
C ASN A 431 -11.65 -17.42 29.63
N THR A 432 -12.57 -16.50 29.93
CA THR A 432 -13.95 -16.78 30.38
C THR A 432 -15.00 -16.16 29.47
N LEU A 433 -14.69 -15.91 28.19
CA LEU A 433 -15.64 -15.37 27.21
C LEU A 433 -16.89 -16.25 27.06
N THR A 434 -16.75 -17.58 27.12
CA THR A 434 -17.90 -18.51 27.08
C THR A 434 -18.86 -18.28 28.26
N LYS A 435 -18.32 -18.13 29.47
CA LYS A 435 -19.10 -17.79 30.67
C LYS A 435 -19.77 -16.41 30.53
N LEU A 436 -19.11 -15.45 29.89
CA LEU A 436 -19.72 -14.14 29.62
C LEU A 436 -20.94 -14.28 28.71
N PHE A 437 -20.87 -15.07 27.63
CA PHE A 437 -22.02 -15.34 26.78
C PHE A 437 -23.17 -15.99 27.58
N ASP A 438 -22.87 -16.99 28.40
CA ASP A 438 -23.86 -17.68 29.23
C ASP A 438 -24.54 -16.72 30.22
N ASN A 439 -23.75 -15.90 30.92
CA ASN A 439 -24.24 -14.92 31.89
C ASN A 439 -25.07 -13.79 31.25
N LYS A 440 -24.86 -13.52 29.95
CA LYS A 440 -25.62 -12.53 29.19
C LYS A 440 -26.78 -13.15 28.41
N SER A 441 -27.14 -14.40 28.70
CA SER A 441 -28.26 -15.13 28.07
C SER A 441 -28.07 -15.41 26.57
N TYR A 442 -26.82 -15.60 26.12
CA TYR A 442 -26.46 -15.95 24.74
C TYR A 442 -25.81 -17.34 24.60
N PRO A 443 -26.29 -18.42 25.25
CA PRO A 443 -25.64 -19.74 25.16
C PRO A 443 -25.69 -20.35 23.74
N ASN A 444 -26.58 -19.83 22.88
CA ASN A 444 -26.75 -20.22 21.49
C ASN A 444 -25.55 -19.90 20.60
N PHE A 445 -24.54 -19.14 21.07
CA PHE A 445 -23.29 -18.96 20.35
C PHE A 445 -22.61 -20.30 20.00
N ARG A 446 -22.86 -21.35 20.78
CA ARG A 446 -22.35 -22.72 20.52
C ARG A 446 -22.92 -23.33 19.24
N ASN A 447 -24.10 -22.89 18.81
CA ASN A 447 -24.74 -23.38 17.58
C ASN A 447 -24.08 -22.81 16.32
N LEU A 448 -23.26 -21.76 16.44
CA LEU A 448 -22.55 -21.17 15.30
C LEU A 448 -21.58 -22.13 14.66
N SER A 449 -20.75 -22.75 15.48
CA SER A 449 -19.68 -23.63 15.03
C SER A 449 -19.22 -24.47 16.22
N PRO A 450 -19.08 -25.79 16.08
CA PRO A 450 -18.51 -26.65 17.13
C PRO A 450 -17.10 -26.23 17.57
N ARG A 451 -16.41 -25.40 16.77
CA ARG A 451 -15.03 -24.97 17.02
C ARG A 451 -14.94 -23.74 17.94
N ILE A 452 -15.96 -22.87 17.99
CA ILE A 452 -15.88 -21.61 18.73
C ILE A 452 -15.77 -21.83 20.23
N GLU A 453 -16.60 -22.73 20.77
CA GLU A 453 -16.58 -23.06 22.19
C GLU A 453 -15.22 -23.66 22.59
N SER A 454 -14.73 -24.61 21.80
CA SER A 454 -13.40 -25.20 22.01
C SER A 454 -12.31 -24.14 21.97
N PHE A 455 -12.36 -23.20 21.01
CA PHE A 455 -11.38 -22.13 20.90
C PHE A 455 -11.42 -21.18 22.11
N LEU A 456 -12.60 -20.69 22.49
CA LEU A 456 -12.77 -19.74 23.61
C LEU A 456 -12.53 -20.37 24.98
N ASN A 457 -12.76 -21.68 25.14
CA ASN A 457 -12.44 -22.41 26.37
C ASN A 457 -10.96 -22.81 26.47
N THR A 458 -10.18 -22.71 25.38
CA THR A 458 -8.76 -23.07 25.40
C THR A 458 -7.91 -21.83 25.72
N PRO A 459 -7.12 -21.83 26.82
CA PRO A 459 -6.23 -20.73 27.15
C PRO A 459 -5.28 -20.39 26.01
N PRO A 460 -4.92 -19.11 25.76
CA PRO A 460 -4.09 -18.71 24.62
C PRO A 460 -2.83 -19.56 24.43
N LYS A 461 -2.10 -19.86 25.52
CA LYS A 461 -0.87 -20.67 25.49
C LYS A 461 -1.06 -22.14 25.07
N GLN A 462 -2.29 -22.63 25.10
CA GLN A 462 -2.66 -24.01 24.75
C GLN A 462 -3.43 -24.08 23.43
N ARG A 463 -3.73 -22.93 22.80
CA ARG A 463 -4.42 -22.90 21.51
C ARG A 463 -3.54 -23.53 20.43
N SER A 464 -4.19 -24.23 19.51
CA SER A 464 -3.53 -24.76 18.31
C SER A 464 -2.99 -23.60 17.47
N THR A 465 -1.73 -23.69 17.04
CA THR A 465 -1.11 -22.66 16.20
C THR A 465 -1.69 -22.58 14.79
N VAL A 466 -2.57 -23.51 14.39
CA VAL A 466 -3.30 -23.42 13.12
C VAL A 466 -4.20 -22.19 13.07
N TRP A 467 -4.69 -21.72 14.22
CA TRP A 467 -5.47 -20.49 14.30
C TRP A 467 -4.59 -19.27 14.04
N ARG A 468 -3.36 -19.24 14.56
CA ARG A 468 -2.37 -18.21 14.21
C ARG A 468 -1.97 -18.29 12.74
N LEU A 469 -1.88 -19.50 12.17
CA LEU A 469 -1.64 -19.68 10.74
C LEU A 469 -2.76 -19.05 9.92
N LYS A 470 -4.02 -19.37 10.24
CA LYS A 470 -5.18 -18.81 9.54
C LYS A 470 -5.19 -17.27 9.63
N HIS A 471 -4.98 -16.72 10.82
CA HIS A 471 -4.84 -15.27 11.02
C HIS A 471 -3.77 -14.65 10.12
N PHE A 472 -2.57 -15.22 10.09
CA PHE A 472 -1.47 -14.72 9.27
C PHE A 472 -1.72 -14.86 7.76
N VAL A 473 -2.39 -15.93 7.32
CA VAL A 473 -2.73 -16.15 5.91
C VAL A 473 -3.75 -15.11 5.41
N HIS A 474 -4.73 -14.75 6.24
CA HIS A 474 -5.74 -13.74 5.91
C HIS A 474 -5.16 -12.32 5.79
N ASP A 475 -4.11 -11.98 6.55
CA ASP A 475 -3.42 -10.69 6.45
C ASP A 475 -2.46 -10.69 5.24
N ALA A 476 -2.99 -10.51 4.02
CA ALA A 476 -2.24 -10.65 2.76
C ALA A 476 -0.94 -9.83 2.71
N ASP A 477 -0.96 -8.61 3.25
CA ASP A 477 0.15 -7.66 3.19
C ASP A 477 1.29 -7.97 4.17
N ASN A 478 1.02 -8.78 5.19
CA ASN A 478 2.00 -9.14 6.19
C ASN A 478 2.90 -10.29 5.70
N THR A 479 4.20 -10.01 5.64
CA THR A 479 5.25 -10.95 5.22
C THR A 479 6.20 -11.31 6.36
N GLU A 480 5.84 -10.96 7.60
CA GLU A 480 6.60 -11.20 8.83
C GLU A 480 5.85 -12.23 9.71
N PRO A 481 6.12 -13.53 9.52
CA PRO A 481 5.44 -14.58 10.24
C PRO A 481 5.80 -14.55 11.74
N PRO A 482 4.82 -14.69 12.66
CA PRO A 482 5.07 -14.89 14.08
C PRO A 482 6.03 -16.06 14.34
N ALA A 483 6.82 -15.97 15.40
CA ALA A 483 7.81 -16.99 15.77
C ALA A 483 7.23 -18.42 15.87
N VAL A 484 5.99 -18.55 16.38
CA VAL A 484 5.28 -19.84 16.42
C VAL A 484 5.06 -20.43 15.02
N LEU A 485 4.79 -19.61 14.01
CA LEU A 485 4.59 -20.08 12.63
C LEU A 485 5.91 -20.42 11.94
N GLN A 486 6.99 -19.72 12.29
CA GLN A 486 8.34 -20.07 11.85
C GLN A 486 8.73 -21.49 12.29
N ARG A 487 8.43 -21.82 13.55
CA ARG A 487 8.63 -23.15 14.13
C ARG A 487 7.73 -24.22 13.50
N ASP A 488 6.42 -23.94 13.43
CA ASP A 488 5.41 -24.97 13.20
C ASP A 488 5.07 -25.22 11.73
N TYR A 489 5.17 -24.18 10.90
CA TYR A 489 4.65 -24.18 9.53
C TYR A 489 5.72 -23.85 8.49
N GLY A 490 6.99 -24.00 8.85
CA GLY A 490 8.12 -23.96 7.93
C GLY A 490 8.48 -22.59 7.37
N PHE A 491 7.86 -21.53 7.88
CA PHE A 491 8.23 -20.16 7.53
C PHE A 491 9.71 -19.87 7.84
N LYS A 492 10.33 -20.51 8.83
CA LYS A 492 11.78 -20.37 9.10
C LYS A 492 12.68 -20.71 7.89
N TYR A 493 12.18 -21.48 6.93
CA TYR A 493 12.91 -21.85 5.73
C TYR A 493 12.77 -20.82 4.60
N CYS A 494 11.89 -19.83 4.72
CA CYS A 494 11.77 -18.77 3.73
C CYS A 494 12.96 -17.79 3.86
N ARG A 495 13.64 -17.56 2.74
CA ARG A 495 14.78 -16.64 2.64
C ARG A 495 14.39 -15.26 2.13
N GLN A 496 13.25 -15.17 1.45
CA GLN A 496 12.75 -13.97 0.78
C GLN A 496 11.25 -13.82 1.01
N ARG A 497 10.75 -12.58 0.88
CA ARG A 497 9.32 -12.25 1.01
C ARG A 497 8.45 -13.03 0.03
N ASP A 498 8.95 -13.25 -1.18
CA ASP A 498 8.23 -14.03 -2.19
C ASP A 498 8.00 -15.49 -1.75
N GLU A 499 8.92 -16.09 -0.98
CA GLU A 499 8.72 -17.44 -0.45
C GLU A 499 7.64 -17.46 0.64
N VAL A 500 7.54 -16.40 1.44
CA VAL A 500 6.44 -16.23 2.42
C VAL A 500 5.10 -16.08 1.71
N THR A 501 5.03 -15.31 0.63
CA THR A 501 3.80 -15.19 -0.16
C THR A 501 3.40 -16.53 -0.78
N ARG A 502 4.35 -17.30 -1.33
CA ARG A 502 4.07 -18.63 -1.90
C ARG A 502 3.58 -19.63 -0.85
N ILE A 503 4.23 -19.72 0.31
CA ILE A 503 3.79 -20.65 1.36
C ILE A 503 2.44 -20.22 1.97
N LYS A 504 2.15 -18.91 2.07
CA LYS A 504 0.81 -18.42 2.45
C LYS A 504 -0.25 -18.88 1.47
N LEU A 505 0.03 -18.84 0.16
CA LEU A 505 -0.90 -19.35 -0.86
C LEU A 505 -1.16 -20.86 -0.70
N ILE A 506 -0.13 -21.66 -0.42
CA ILE A 506 -0.28 -23.09 -0.14
C ILE A 506 -1.21 -23.30 1.07
N TYR A 507 -0.95 -22.59 2.17
CA TYR A 507 -1.78 -22.72 3.38
C TYR A 507 -3.19 -22.15 3.21
N ALA A 508 -3.39 -21.11 2.39
CA ALA A 508 -4.72 -20.62 2.03
C ALA A 508 -5.53 -21.72 1.34
N ASN A 509 -4.92 -22.42 0.36
CA ASN A 509 -5.56 -23.54 -0.33
C ASN A 509 -5.84 -24.72 0.62
N MET A 510 -4.95 -24.98 1.58
CA MET A 510 -5.18 -25.99 2.62
C MET A 510 -6.36 -25.60 3.52
N LEU A 511 -6.40 -24.37 4.03
CA LEU A 511 -7.45 -23.89 4.93
C LEU A 511 -8.82 -23.81 4.25
N ALA A 512 -8.86 -23.62 2.93
CA ALA A 512 -10.09 -23.62 2.14
C ALA A 512 -10.70 -25.03 1.98
N SER A 513 -9.86 -26.07 1.88
CA SER A 513 -10.30 -27.44 1.53
C SER A 513 -10.19 -28.45 2.67
N ILE A 514 -9.45 -28.14 3.73
CA ILE A 514 -9.12 -29.03 4.84
C ILE A 514 -9.52 -28.38 6.16
N ASP A 515 -10.15 -29.16 7.06
CA ASP A 515 -10.42 -28.70 8.42
C ASP A 515 -9.10 -28.39 9.17
N ALA A 516 -9.07 -27.25 9.85
CA ALA A 516 -7.90 -26.76 10.59
C ALA A 516 -7.33 -27.78 11.58
N LYS A 517 -8.15 -28.66 12.18
CA LYS A 517 -7.69 -29.74 13.07
C LYS A 517 -6.79 -30.73 12.35
N HIS A 518 -7.06 -31.07 11.09
CA HIS A 518 -6.20 -31.96 10.31
C HIS A 518 -4.87 -31.31 9.94
N ILE A 519 -4.87 -30.01 9.64
CA ILE A 519 -3.65 -29.25 9.38
C ILE A 519 -2.78 -29.20 10.65
N HIS A 520 -3.40 -28.95 11.80
CA HIS A 520 -2.74 -29.01 13.11
C HIS A 520 -2.12 -30.39 13.40
N HIS A 521 -2.89 -31.47 13.19
CA HIS A 521 -2.40 -32.83 13.39
C HIS A 521 -1.26 -33.20 12.43
N ALA A 522 -1.32 -32.76 11.18
CA ALA A 522 -0.20 -32.92 10.24
C ALA A 522 1.04 -32.14 10.68
N CYS A 523 0.86 -30.92 11.22
CA CYS A 523 1.95 -30.16 11.83
C CYS A 523 2.59 -30.92 13.01
N GLN A 524 1.78 -31.45 13.93
CA GLN A 524 2.25 -32.24 15.08
C GLN A 524 3.05 -33.48 14.72
N HIS A 525 2.97 -33.93 13.47
CA HIS A 525 3.64 -35.14 12.99
C HIS A 525 4.62 -34.89 11.84
N GLY A 526 4.90 -33.64 11.51
CA GLY A 526 5.80 -33.29 10.39
C GLY A 526 5.30 -33.74 9.01
N ARG A 527 3.98 -33.91 8.83
CA ARG A 527 3.33 -34.45 7.62
C ARG A 527 2.58 -33.40 6.79
N LEU A 528 2.94 -32.11 6.89
CA LEU A 528 2.27 -31.03 6.18
C LEU A 528 2.34 -31.19 4.65
N ALA A 529 3.51 -31.56 4.11
CA ALA A 529 3.68 -31.81 2.68
C ALA A 529 2.86 -33.02 2.18
N GLU A 530 2.78 -34.07 2.98
CA GLU A 530 1.98 -35.26 2.66
C GLU A 530 0.49 -34.94 2.65
N LEU A 531 0.02 -34.19 3.65
CA LEU A 531 -1.37 -33.75 3.73
C LEU A 531 -1.74 -32.87 2.52
N ALA A 532 -0.87 -31.94 2.12
CA ALA A 532 -1.09 -31.11 0.93
C ALA A 532 -1.21 -31.98 -0.34
N ALA A 533 -0.30 -32.94 -0.53
CA ALA A 533 -0.32 -33.85 -1.66
C ALA A 533 -1.57 -34.74 -1.70
N GLN A 534 -1.99 -35.31 -0.55
CA GLN A 534 -3.19 -36.13 -0.42
C GLN A 534 -4.48 -35.38 -0.79
N ARG A 535 -4.49 -34.05 -0.64
CA ARG A 535 -5.63 -33.18 -0.93
C ARG A 535 -5.54 -32.54 -2.31
N GLY A 536 -4.58 -32.95 -3.14
CA GLY A 536 -4.40 -32.43 -4.49
C GLY A 536 -3.88 -31.00 -4.55
N ILE A 537 -3.31 -30.47 -3.45
CA ILE A 537 -2.78 -29.11 -3.41
C ILE A 537 -1.38 -29.14 -4.03
N HIS A 538 -1.23 -28.41 -5.14
CA HIS A 538 0.03 -28.36 -5.86
C HIS A 538 1.12 -27.65 -5.04
N VAL A 539 2.25 -28.33 -4.84
CA VAL A 539 3.44 -27.79 -4.19
C VAL A 539 4.63 -28.04 -5.10
N ASP A 540 5.26 -26.97 -5.59
CA ASP A 540 6.46 -27.06 -6.40
C ASP A 540 7.54 -27.89 -5.67
N ALA A 541 8.27 -28.73 -6.42
CA ALA A 541 9.32 -29.57 -5.84
C ALA A 541 10.37 -28.74 -5.05
N LYS A 542 10.68 -27.53 -5.51
CA LYS A 542 11.61 -26.58 -4.85
C LYS A 542 11.06 -26.03 -3.53
N ASP A 543 9.73 -25.93 -3.40
CA ASP A 543 9.04 -25.35 -2.26
C ASP A 543 8.62 -26.42 -1.23
N ARG A 544 8.79 -27.73 -1.54
CA ARG A 544 8.52 -28.82 -0.59
C ARG A 544 9.27 -28.68 0.74
N ARG A 545 10.48 -28.12 0.71
CA ARG A 545 11.28 -27.80 1.91
C ARG A 545 10.60 -26.77 2.83
N LEU A 546 9.73 -25.92 2.29
CA LEU A 546 9.04 -24.86 3.05
C LEU A 546 7.91 -25.43 3.93
N LEU A 547 7.49 -26.68 3.70
CA LEU A 547 6.47 -27.36 4.52
C LEU A 547 7.08 -28.27 5.61
N GLN A 548 8.38 -28.16 5.87
CA GLN A 548 9.04 -28.82 6.99
C GLN A 548 8.87 -28.01 8.28
N ASN A 549 8.95 -28.66 9.43
CA ASN A 549 8.85 -28.01 10.73
C ASN A 549 9.78 -28.67 11.76
N ASP A 550 9.71 -28.26 13.02
CA ASP A 550 10.58 -28.73 14.11
C ASP A 550 10.21 -30.10 14.68
N TYR A 551 9.31 -30.86 14.06
CA TYR A 551 8.95 -32.19 14.54
C TYR A 551 10.21 -33.07 14.71
N PRO A 552 10.40 -33.77 15.85
CA PRO A 552 9.43 -34.04 16.93
C PRO A 552 9.53 -33.14 18.19
N ALA A 553 9.77 -31.83 18.05
CA ALA A 553 9.83 -30.92 19.20
C ALA A 553 8.55 -30.97 20.07
N PRO A 554 8.66 -31.05 21.41
CA PRO A 554 7.54 -31.36 22.31
C PRO A 554 6.48 -30.25 22.42
N TYR A 555 6.83 -29.03 22.05
CA TYR A 555 5.97 -27.84 22.10
C TYR A 555 5.43 -27.43 20.72
N ILE A 556 5.63 -28.27 19.70
CA ILE A 556 5.14 -27.99 18.36
C ILE A 556 3.62 -27.87 18.35
N ALA A 557 3.11 -26.99 17.50
CA ALA A 557 1.70 -26.81 17.25
C ALA A 557 0.87 -26.17 18.40
N LEU A 558 1.52 -25.71 19.47
CA LEU A 558 0.92 -24.96 20.58
C LEU A 558 1.37 -23.48 20.60
N ASP A 559 0.45 -22.55 20.79
CA ASP A 559 0.70 -21.09 20.78
C ASP A 559 1.34 -20.60 22.10
N ASN A 560 2.45 -21.21 22.48
CA ASN A 560 3.23 -20.86 23.66
C ASN A 560 4.62 -20.31 23.29
N GLY A 561 5.24 -19.62 24.25
CA GLY A 561 6.59 -19.08 24.11
C GLY A 561 7.73 -20.10 24.22
N VAL A 562 7.43 -21.38 24.42
CA VAL A 562 8.45 -22.40 24.69
C VAL A 562 9.21 -22.72 23.40
N GLY A 563 10.54 -22.69 23.47
CA GLY A 563 11.42 -22.95 22.33
C GLY A 563 11.43 -21.86 21.25
N LEU A 564 10.82 -20.69 21.51
CA LEU A 564 10.78 -19.60 20.53
C LEU A 564 12.04 -18.72 20.52
N GLN A 565 13.01 -18.96 21.42
CA GLN A 565 14.20 -18.11 21.54
C GLN A 565 15.01 -18.07 20.23
N MET A 566 15.02 -19.17 19.47
CA MET A 566 15.72 -19.25 18.18
C MET A 566 15.00 -18.47 17.05
N TYR A 567 13.72 -18.14 17.24
CA TYR A 567 12.84 -17.50 16.26
C TYR A 567 12.53 -16.03 16.60
N ALA A 568 13.05 -15.51 17.72
CA ALA A 568 12.80 -14.15 18.19
C ALA A 568 13.57 -13.07 17.40
N ARG A 569 14.45 -13.46 16.46
CA ARG A 569 15.23 -12.52 15.66
C ARG A 569 14.40 -11.97 14.49
N PRO A 570 14.71 -10.75 13.99
CA PRO A 570 14.08 -10.23 12.78
C PRO A 570 14.19 -11.25 11.65
N PHE A 571 13.03 -11.57 11.06
CA PHE A 571 12.91 -12.64 10.08
C PHE A 571 13.74 -12.37 8.80
N TYR A 572 13.77 -11.12 8.35
CA TYR A 572 14.69 -10.66 7.31
C TYR A 572 15.85 -9.91 7.97
N ARG A 573 17.09 -10.38 7.74
CA ARG A 573 18.28 -9.59 8.10
C ARG A 573 18.30 -8.34 7.24
N ARG A 574 18.26 -7.15 7.86
CA ARG A 574 18.58 -5.90 7.16
C ARG A 574 20.01 -6.07 6.62
N ARG A 575 20.19 -6.02 5.29
CA ARG A 575 21.52 -5.80 4.73
C ARG A 575 21.88 -4.37 5.12
N LEU A 576 22.79 -4.24 6.10
CA LEU A 576 23.39 -2.96 6.48
C LEU A 576 24.27 -2.44 5.35
#